data_AF-A0A2A9M721-F1
#
_entry.id   AF-A0A2A9M721-F1
#
_cell.length_a   1.000
_cell.length_b   1.000
_cell.length_c   1.000
_cell.angle_alpha   90.00
_cell.angle_beta   90.00
_cell.angle_gamma   90.00
#
_symmetry.space_group_name_H-M   'P 1'
#
loop_
_entity.id
_entity.type
_entity.pdbx_description
1 polymer ?
#
loop_
_entity_poly.entity_id
_entity_poly.type
_entity_poly.pdbx_seq_one_letter_code
_entity_poly.pdbx_strand_id
1 'polypeptide(L)'
;MKALSWAREQVRRRPRVGLGAAGVVFAVILTLHARVIRASAQQLESESPPLCKDGEGIQVRLSEKLSSAQFKCQPGKIILPPLRGEETRGNNKVFSGFLDAEGKIPIPFPPTGFTIENTTGETYTLKASSFPQHSGIWYLFCDTKSEVKQTDQADATVKCPITVVIEGTSKDPQCIRMNGTTDLQVEGAGGSVTFGCGYNFPRLDPGLPSTDVYVGRECDSKQKLSTLAPGAELTNKEGSQLYTLAAPTLPQSEQTLCYQCRGESNARFASCVAAEDQPAAAIGLLESMLVNRMWTVGPQKLEPAFLSPVQTDTF
;
A
#
# COMPACT_ATOMS: atom_id res chain seq x y z
N MET A 1 13.81 -53.15 16.41
CA MET A 1 12.36 -53.36 16.21
C MET A 1 12.03 -52.90 14.80
N LYS A 2 11.47 -53.80 13.98
CA LYS A 2 11.09 -53.58 12.57
C LYS A 2 9.62 -53.18 12.49
N ALA A 3 9.28 -52.19 11.66
CA ALA A 3 7.97 -51.97 11.03
C ALA A 3 8.20 -50.98 9.86
N LEU A 4 8.29 -51.39 8.58
CA LEU A 4 7.21 -51.76 7.63
C LEU A 4 6.06 -50.75 7.64
N SER A 5 6.09 -49.76 6.74
CA SER A 5 5.59 -49.74 5.35
C SER A 5 4.16 -49.21 5.29
N TRP A 6 3.90 -48.32 4.34
CA TRP A 6 2.66 -48.19 3.56
C TRP A 6 2.83 -47.04 2.55
N ALA A 7 3.30 -47.39 1.35
CA ALA A 7 3.21 -46.53 0.17
C ALA A 7 2.02 -47.02 -0.66
N ARG A 8 1.00 -46.17 -0.82
CA ARG A 8 -0.15 -46.45 -1.69
C ARG A 8 0.18 -46.06 -3.13
N GLU A 9 0.27 -47.09 -3.96
CA GLU A 9 0.26 -47.06 -5.41
C GLU A 9 -1.04 -46.40 -5.92
N GLN A 10 -0.94 -45.25 -6.59
CA GLN A 10 -2.06 -44.62 -7.30
C GLN A 10 -1.89 -44.82 -8.80
N VAL A 11 -2.62 -45.81 -9.32
CA VAL A 11 -2.70 -46.18 -10.74
C VAL A 11 -3.38 -45.05 -11.52
N ARG A 12 -2.60 -44.24 -12.23
CA ARG A 12 -3.10 -43.26 -13.20
C ARG A 12 -3.62 -43.98 -14.45
N ARG A 13 -4.94 -44.06 -14.62
CA ARG A 13 -5.56 -44.33 -15.93
C ARG A 13 -5.56 -43.03 -16.75
N ARG A 14 -4.84 -43.01 -17.88
CA ARG A 14 -4.92 -41.93 -18.87
C ARG A 14 -6.09 -42.20 -19.84
N PRO A 15 -7.02 -41.26 -20.05
CA PRO A 15 -7.95 -41.36 -21.17
C PRO A 15 -7.21 -41.12 -22.49
N ARG A 16 -7.39 -42.04 -23.45
CA ARG A 16 -7.00 -41.84 -24.85
C ARG A 16 -8.02 -40.90 -25.48
N VAL A 17 -7.65 -39.64 -25.69
CA VAL A 17 -8.41 -38.70 -26.52
C VAL A 17 -7.89 -38.83 -27.95
N GLY A 18 -8.81 -39.11 -28.88
CA GLY A 18 -8.52 -39.24 -30.30
C GLY A 18 -8.06 -37.90 -30.89
N LEU A 19 -6.89 -37.93 -31.53
CA LEU A 19 -6.31 -36.80 -32.25
C LEU A 19 -7.07 -36.62 -33.59
N GLY A 20 -8.04 -35.72 -33.60
CA GLY A 20 -8.58 -35.16 -34.84
C GLY A 20 -7.66 -34.06 -35.37
N ALA A 21 -7.55 -33.95 -36.70
CA ALA A 21 -6.60 -33.09 -37.43
C ALA A 21 -6.77 -31.56 -37.25
N ALA A 22 -7.57 -31.11 -36.28
CA ALA A 22 -7.67 -29.70 -35.87
C ALA A 22 -6.73 -29.34 -34.69
N GLY A 23 -5.95 -30.30 -34.18
CA GLY A 23 -5.16 -30.18 -32.94
C GLY A 23 -3.72 -29.65 -33.07
N VAL A 24 -3.29 -29.14 -34.22
CA VAL A 24 -1.91 -28.64 -34.40
C VAL A 24 -1.76 -27.16 -34.03
N VAL A 25 -2.83 -26.37 -34.09
CA VAL A 25 -2.76 -24.93 -33.80
C VAL A 25 -2.75 -24.63 -32.28
N PHE A 26 -3.41 -25.46 -31.47
CA PHE A 26 -3.48 -25.24 -30.00
C PHE A 26 -2.22 -25.68 -29.22
N ALA A 27 -1.40 -26.57 -29.79
CA ALA A 27 -0.16 -27.02 -29.13
C ALA A 27 0.98 -25.99 -29.20
N VAL A 28 0.95 -25.08 -30.18
CA VAL A 28 1.93 -23.98 -30.29
C VAL A 28 1.61 -22.84 -29.32
N ILE A 29 0.33 -22.56 -29.06
CA ILE A 29 -0.09 -21.45 -28.19
C ILE A 29 0.22 -21.73 -26.70
N LEU A 30 0.18 -23.00 -26.27
CA LEU A 30 0.49 -23.38 -24.88
C LEU A 30 1.99 -23.35 -24.53
N THR A 31 2.90 -23.32 -25.50
CA THR A 31 4.35 -23.17 -25.22
C THR A 31 4.82 -21.72 -25.20
N LEU A 32 4.03 -20.79 -25.75
CA LEU A 32 4.32 -19.34 -25.71
C LEU A 32 3.94 -18.68 -24.38
N HIS A 33 2.95 -19.18 -23.63
CA HIS A 33 2.62 -18.63 -22.32
C HIS A 33 3.52 -19.10 -21.17
N ALA A 34 4.26 -20.20 -21.33
CA ALA A 34 5.20 -20.66 -20.30
C ALA A 34 6.51 -19.84 -20.26
N ARG A 35 6.80 -19.02 -21.28
CA ARG A 35 8.00 -18.16 -21.31
C ARG A 35 7.77 -16.74 -20.76
N VAL A 36 6.53 -16.28 -20.67
CA VAL A 36 6.25 -14.89 -20.23
C VAL A 36 6.27 -14.73 -18.71
N ILE A 37 6.02 -15.79 -17.93
CA ILE A 37 5.95 -15.69 -16.46
C ILE A 37 7.35 -15.79 -15.80
N ARG A 38 8.40 -16.14 -16.54
CA ARG A 38 9.78 -16.23 -15.98
C ARG A 38 10.58 -14.92 -16.02
N ALA A 39 10.06 -13.85 -16.62
CA ALA A 39 10.79 -12.61 -16.81
C ALA A 39 10.78 -11.68 -15.57
N SER A 40 9.83 -11.82 -14.65
CA SER A 40 9.66 -10.84 -13.55
C SER A 40 10.49 -11.11 -12.29
N ALA A 41 11.18 -12.26 -12.20
CA ALA A 41 12.01 -12.61 -11.04
C ALA A 41 13.52 -12.39 -11.25
N GLN A 42 13.95 -12.02 -12.47
CA GLN A 42 15.38 -11.82 -12.81
C GLN A 42 15.79 -10.34 -12.89
N GLN A 43 14.87 -9.40 -12.65
CA GLN A 43 15.20 -7.96 -12.69
C GLN A 43 16.02 -7.49 -11.48
N LEU A 44 16.36 -8.39 -10.56
CA LEU A 44 17.01 -8.04 -9.29
C LEU A 44 18.54 -8.05 -9.32
N GLU A 45 19.18 -8.50 -10.42
CA GLU A 45 20.60 -8.89 -10.36
C GLU A 45 21.55 -8.08 -11.28
N SER A 46 21.08 -7.07 -12.03
CA SER A 46 21.94 -6.39 -13.02
C SER A 46 21.79 -4.87 -13.14
N GLU A 47 20.86 -4.23 -12.43
CA GLU A 47 20.77 -2.77 -12.48
C GLU A 47 21.70 -2.15 -11.43
N SER A 48 22.52 -1.19 -11.84
CA SER A 48 23.37 -0.44 -10.92
C SER A 48 22.50 0.18 -9.81
N PRO A 49 22.93 0.20 -8.53
CA PRO A 49 22.14 0.78 -7.45
C PRO A 49 21.74 2.22 -7.75
N PRO A 50 20.48 2.63 -7.45
CA PRO A 50 19.98 3.97 -7.73
C PRO A 50 20.84 5.03 -7.02
N LEU A 51 21.19 6.08 -7.76
CA LEU A 51 21.93 7.23 -7.25
C LEU A 51 20.96 8.31 -6.75
N CYS A 52 21.07 8.66 -5.49
CA CYS A 52 20.34 9.75 -4.86
C CYS A 52 20.99 11.09 -5.24
N LYS A 53 20.28 11.96 -5.96
CA LYS A 53 20.73 13.33 -6.29
C LYS A 53 19.92 14.36 -5.51
N ASP A 54 20.54 15.47 -5.12
CA ASP A 54 19.86 16.54 -4.38
C ASP A 54 18.55 16.97 -5.09
N GLY A 55 17.44 17.03 -4.35
CA GLY A 55 16.11 17.31 -4.88
C GLY A 55 15.42 16.15 -5.62
N GLU A 56 16.16 15.12 -6.03
CA GLU A 56 15.63 13.90 -6.68
C GLU A 56 15.56 12.75 -5.67
N GLY A 57 14.43 12.62 -4.97
CA GLY A 57 14.23 11.51 -4.04
C GLY A 57 14.26 10.14 -4.72
N ILE A 58 14.74 9.13 -4.01
CA ILE A 58 14.71 7.73 -4.46
C ILE A 58 13.83 6.89 -3.54
N GLN A 59 13.33 5.76 -4.05
CA GLN A 59 12.60 4.77 -3.26
C GLN A 59 13.33 3.43 -3.27
N VAL A 60 13.50 2.83 -2.10
CA VAL A 60 14.00 1.46 -1.93
C VAL A 60 12.94 0.63 -1.20
N ARG A 61 12.82 -0.64 -1.57
CA ARG A 61 11.83 -1.57 -1.01
C ARG A 61 12.49 -2.75 -0.35
N LEU A 62 11.96 -3.17 0.78
CA LEU A 62 12.31 -4.41 1.44
C LEU A 62 11.06 -5.25 1.69
N SER A 63 11.18 -6.57 1.55
CA SER A 63 10.12 -7.53 1.84
C SER A 63 10.71 -8.89 2.19
N GLU A 64 9.88 -9.84 2.63
CA GLU A 64 10.33 -11.22 2.88
C GLU A 64 11.04 -11.86 1.67
N LYS A 65 10.71 -11.43 0.45
CA LYS A 65 11.34 -11.88 -0.80
C LYS A 65 12.55 -11.04 -1.19
N LEU A 66 12.64 -9.81 -0.69
CA LEU A 66 13.66 -8.83 -0.99
C LEU A 66 14.26 -8.31 0.33
N SER A 67 15.09 -9.14 0.96
CA SER A 67 15.68 -8.85 2.26
C SER A 67 16.87 -7.88 2.22
N SER A 68 17.29 -7.45 1.02
CA SER A 68 18.39 -6.53 0.83
C SER A 68 18.12 -5.57 -0.31
N ALA A 69 18.48 -4.30 -0.14
CA ALA A 69 18.42 -3.27 -1.17
C ALA A 69 19.67 -2.40 -1.11
N GLN A 70 20.11 -1.87 -2.25
CA GLN A 70 21.25 -0.97 -2.34
C GLN A 70 20.84 0.39 -2.90
N PHE A 71 21.56 1.43 -2.49
CA PHE A 71 21.46 2.76 -3.06
C PHE A 71 22.81 3.49 -2.95
N LYS A 72 22.97 4.57 -3.70
CA LYS A 72 24.18 5.40 -3.67
C LYS A 72 23.86 6.82 -3.26
N CYS A 73 24.71 7.42 -2.43
CA CYS A 73 24.76 8.87 -2.27
C CYS A 73 25.79 9.47 -3.25
N GLN A 74 25.61 10.74 -3.61
CA GLN A 74 26.63 11.48 -4.36
C GLN A 74 27.98 11.55 -3.61
N PRO A 75 29.11 11.64 -4.32
CA PRO A 75 30.43 11.78 -3.70
C PRO A 75 30.48 12.91 -2.65
N GLY A 76 31.09 12.64 -1.49
CA GLY A 76 31.19 13.60 -0.39
C GLY A 76 29.94 13.74 0.49
N LYS A 77 28.83 13.09 0.13
CA LYS A 77 27.62 13.00 0.96
C LYS A 77 27.70 11.77 1.87
N ILE A 78 26.99 11.84 3.01
CA ILE A 78 26.76 10.75 3.95
C ILE A 78 25.27 10.56 4.18
N ILE A 79 24.86 9.38 4.65
CA ILE A 79 23.48 9.15 5.06
C ILE A 79 23.17 9.81 6.41
N LEU A 80 22.00 10.42 6.48
CA LEU A 80 21.39 10.97 7.68
C LEU A 80 20.10 10.21 8.05
N PRO A 81 19.85 10.03 9.37
CA PRO A 81 20.77 10.34 10.46
C PRO A 81 22.06 9.50 10.37
N PRO A 82 23.17 9.96 10.95
CA PRO A 82 24.44 9.27 10.78
C PRO A 82 24.33 7.84 11.35
N LEU A 83 24.97 6.88 10.68
CA LEU A 83 25.24 5.58 11.29
C LEU A 83 26.01 5.86 12.59
N ARG A 84 25.39 5.73 13.76
CA ARG A 84 26.12 5.94 15.02
C ARG A 84 27.33 5.01 15.02
N GLY A 85 28.51 5.61 15.10
CA GLY A 85 29.74 4.90 15.36
C GLY A 85 29.75 4.46 16.82
N GLU A 86 30.14 3.20 17.05
CA GLU A 86 30.86 2.80 18.27
C GLU A 86 30.17 3.00 19.63
N GLU A 87 28.89 2.66 19.77
CA GLU A 87 28.54 1.89 20.97
C GLU A 87 28.67 0.40 20.63
N THR A 88 29.92 -0.07 20.66
CA THR A 88 30.25 -1.49 20.58
C THR A 88 29.65 -2.22 21.78
N ARG A 89 28.40 -2.65 21.64
CA ARG A 89 27.91 -3.89 22.25
C ARG A 89 27.57 -4.86 21.12
N GLY A 90 28.60 -5.52 20.60
CA GLY A 90 28.50 -6.46 19.47
C GLY A 90 28.66 -5.78 18.11
N ASN A 91 29.07 -6.56 17.10
CA ASN A 91 29.46 -6.10 15.75
C ASN A 91 28.35 -5.46 14.90
N ASN A 92 27.20 -5.12 15.49
CA ASN A 92 26.04 -4.59 14.78
C ASN A 92 25.86 -3.10 15.11
N LYS A 93 26.11 -2.23 14.12
CA LYS A 93 25.85 -0.79 14.24
C LYS A 93 24.34 -0.55 14.28
N VAL A 94 23.82 -0.01 15.37
CA VAL A 94 22.38 0.27 15.55
C VAL A 94 22.11 1.73 15.21
N PHE A 95 21.10 1.96 14.36
CA PHE A 95 20.71 3.28 13.90
C PHE A 95 19.83 3.97 14.95
N SER A 96 20.06 5.28 15.18
CA SER A 96 19.27 6.06 16.12
C SER A 96 18.19 6.85 15.37
N GLY A 97 17.11 6.16 15.06
CA GLY A 97 15.88 6.71 14.48
C GLY A 97 15.99 7.08 13.01
N PHE A 98 14.87 7.12 12.31
CA PHE A 98 14.76 7.71 10.96
C PHE A 98 14.12 9.08 11.08
N LEU A 99 14.19 9.93 10.05
CA LEU A 99 13.44 11.18 10.08
C LEU A 99 12.07 10.98 9.42
N ASP A 100 11.15 11.91 9.62
CA ASP A 100 9.95 12.02 8.79
C ASP A 100 10.27 12.53 7.37
N ALA A 101 9.25 12.68 6.52
CA ALA A 101 9.44 13.16 5.15
C ALA A 101 10.09 14.56 5.10
N GLU A 102 9.91 15.36 6.16
CA GLU A 102 10.49 16.70 6.30
C GLU A 102 11.87 16.70 6.96
N GLY A 103 12.40 15.56 7.39
CA GLY A 103 13.70 15.49 8.05
C GLY A 103 13.71 15.99 9.50
N LYS A 104 12.55 16.14 10.16
CA LYS A 104 12.41 16.88 11.43
C LYS A 104 12.28 15.99 12.66
N ILE A 105 11.45 14.95 12.59
CA ILE A 105 11.11 14.15 13.77
C ILE A 105 11.78 12.79 13.69
N PRO A 106 12.61 12.41 14.69
CA PRO A 106 13.12 11.05 14.78
C PRO A 106 11.97 10.07 15.03
N ILE A 107 11.67 9.22 14.07
CA ILE A 107 10.74 8.10 14.17
C ILE A 107 11.52 6.89 14.72
N PRO A 108 11.00 6.17 15.73
CA PRO A 108 11.62 4.94 16.21
C PRO A 108 11.94 3.97 15.06
N PHE A 109 13.18 3.47 15.06
CA PHE A 109 13.66 2.46 14.10
C PHE A 109 12.82 1.18 14.25
N PRO A 110 12.55 0.41 13.17
CA PRO A 110 11.77 -0.82 13.28
C PRO A 110 12.40 -1.81 14.25
N PRO A 111 11.63 -2.82 14.69
CA PRO A 111 12.12 -3.87 15.59
C PRO A 111 13.40 -4.54 15.06
N THR A 112 14.13 -5.17 15.98
CA THR A 112 15.39 -5.90 15.76
C THR A 112 15.45 -6.62 14.41
N GLY A 113 16.50 -6.39 13.62
CA GLY A 113 16.78 -7.17 12.40
C GLY A 113 17.14 -6.36 11.16
N PHE A 114 17.10 -5.03 11.19
CA PHE A 114 17.53 -4.20 10.07
C PHE A 114 18.93 -3.64 10.30
N THR A 115 19.77 -3.67 9.24
CA THR A 115 21.12 -3.11 9.26
C THR A 115 21.39 -2.29 8.00
N ILE A 116 22.21 -1.26 8.11
CA ILE A 116 22.72 -0.50 6.97
C ILE A 116 24.24 -0.56 7.01
N GLU A 117 24.84 -1.05 5.93
CA GLU A 117 26.27 -1.18 5.76
C GLU A 117 26.76 -0.22 4.67
N ASN A 118 27.86 0.49 4.93
CA ASN A 118 28.56 1.25 3.89
C ASN A 118 29.58 0.32 3.21
N THR A 119 29.39 0.03 1.92
CA THR A 119 30.20 -0.93 1.17
C THR A 119 31.41 -0.27 0.50
N THR A 120 31.25 0.92 -0.08
CA THR A 120 32.28 1.56 -0.93
C THR A 120 32.48 3.06 -0.66
N GLY A 121 32.07 3.55 0.51
CA GLY A 121 32.08 4.98 0.85
C GLY A 121 30.84 5.72 0.35
N GLU A 122 30.33 5.35 -0.82
CA GLU A 122 29.17 5.99 -1.48
C GLU A 122 27.97 5.06 -1.65
N THR A 123 28.21 3.74 -1.68
CA THR A 123 27.15 2.73 -1.80
C THR A 123 26.78 2.18 -0.43
N TYR A 124 25.48 2.20 -0.15
CA TYR A 124 24.89 1.69 1.08
C TYR A 124 24.04 0.48 0.78
N THR A 125 24.17 -0.55 1.62
CA THR A 125 23.35 -1.76 1.56
C THR A 125 22.47 -1.81 2.80
N LEU A 126 21.16 -1.76 2.60
CA LEU A 126 20.16 -1.97 3.63
C LEU A 126 19.78 -3.46 3.63
N LYS A 127 19.87 -4.12 4.78
CA LYS A 127 19.51 -5.53 4.98
C LYS A 127 18.45 -5.69 6.06
N ALA A 128 17.64 -6.73 5.94
CA ALA A 128 16.63 -7.13 6.90
C ALA A 128 16.70 -8.63 7.16
N SER A 129 16.86 -9.03 8.42
CA SER A 129 16.83 -10.43 8.86
C SER A 129 15.44 -10.89 9.31
N SER A 130 14.54 -9.94 9.56
CA SER A 130 13.17 -10.17 10.03
C SER A 130 12.29 -9.04 9.47
N PHE A 131 11.00 -9.34 9.33
CA PHE A 131 10.02 -8.39 8.84
C PHE A 131 8.92 -8.19 9.87
N PRO A 132 8.49 -6.94 10.10
CA PRO A 132 7.39 -6.67 10.99
C PRO A 132 6.08 -7.21 10.44
N GLN A 133 5.05 -7.35 11.29
CA GLN A 133 3.73 -7.76 10.83
C GLN A 133 3.11 -6.71 9.90
N HIS A 134 3.33 -5.43 10.20
CA HIS A 134 2.76 -4.30 9.47
C HIS A 134 3.82 -3.62 8.60
N SER A 135 3.38 -3.09 7.46
CA SER A 135 4.24 -2.30 6.59
C SER A 135 4.58 -0.96 7.23
N GLY A 136 5.63 -0.31 6.73
CA GLY A 136 6.03 1.04 7.15
C GLY A 136 6.83 1.76 6.08
N ILE A 137 7.05 3.04 6.32
CA ILE A 137 7.87 3.93 5.48
C ILE A 137 8.87 4.65 6.37
N TRP A 138 10.13 4.66 5.99
CA TRP A 138 11.18 5.39 6.68
C TRP A 138 11.91 6.30 5.72
N TYR A 139 12.45 7.39 6.24
CA TYR A 139 13.19 8.35 5.43
C TYR A 139 14.64 8.43 5.89
N LEU A 140 15.54 8.19 4.94
CA LEU A 140 16.96 8.49 5.03
C LEU A 140 17.26 9.69 4.13
N PHE A 141 18.38 10.36 4.35
CA PHE A 141 18.78 11.50 3.52
C PHE A 141 20.25 11.40 3.15
N CYS A 142 20.63 11.65 1.90
CA CYS A 142 22.03 11.91 1.57
C CYS A 142 22.32 13.40 1.79
N ASP A 143 23.29 13.72 2.63
CA ASP A 143 23.65 15.11 2.98
C ASP A 143 25.16 15.28 3.09
N THR A 144 25.66 16.51 2.97
CA THR A 144 27.09 16.81 3.13
C THR A 144 27.54 16.55 4.56
N LYS A 145 28.80 16.14 4.75
CA LYS A 145 29.40 15.94 6.09
C LYS A 145 29.50 17.22 6.94
N SER A 146 29.08 18.37 6.40
CA SER A 146 29.13 19.65 7.09
C SER A 146 28.43 19.52 8.44
N GLU A 147 29.16 19.85 9.49
CA GLU A 147 28.80 19.67 10.89
C GLU A 147 27.30 19.91 11.09
N VAL A 148 26.55 18.84 11.34
CA VAL A 148 25.13 18.89 11.69
C VAL A 148 25.04 19.64 13.02
N LYS A 149 25.08 20.97 12.97
CA LYS A 149 24.63 21.79 14.08
C LYS A 149 23.14 21.51 14.17
N GLN A 150 22.78 20.73 15.17
CA GLN A 150 21.45 20.17 15.41
C GLN A 150 20.35 21.23 15.64
N THR A 151 20.62 22.50 15.34
CA THR A 151 19.84 23.67 15.74
C THR A 151 19.25 24.45 14.57
N ASP A 152 19.69 24.24 13.33
CA ASP A 152 19.17 25.02 12.20
C ASP A 152 18.26 24.15 11.35
N GLN A 153 17.00 24.59 11.27
CA GLN A 153 15.91 24.04 10.48
C GLN A 153 16.36 23.86 9.03
N ALA A 154 16.95 22.70 8.72
CA ALA A 154 17.58 22.44 7.44
C ALA A 154 16.55 22.50 6.33
N ASP A 155 16.85 23.29 5.30
CA ASP A 155 16.02 23.41 4.11
C ASP A 155 15.96 22.05 3.38
N ALA A 156 14.79 21.44 3.34
CA ALA A 156 14.57 20.13 2.74
C ALA A 156 14.92 20.10 1.24
N THR A 157 15.02 21.28 0.60
CA THR A 157 15.35 21.41 -0.84
C THR A 157 16.78 21.03 -1.20
N VAL A 158 17.71 20.97 -0.23
CA VAL A 158 19.14 20.69 -0.50
C VAL A 158 19.49 19.21 -0.33
N LYS A 159 18.59 18.41 0.25
CA LYS A 159 18.85 17.01 0.58
C LYS A 159 18.25 16.09 -0.46
N CYS A 160 18.85 14.91 -0.61
CA CYS A 160 18.23 13.83 -1.37
C CYS A 160 17.47 12.89 -0.43
N PRO A 161 16.12 12.87 -0.47
CA PRO A 161 15.33 11.98 0.38
C PRO A 161 15.30 10.55 -0.18
N ILE A 162 15.59 9.58 0.67
CA ILE A 162 15.52 8.15 0.37
C ILE A 162 14.33 7.58 1.13
N THR A 163 13.29 7.23 0.39
CA THR A 163 12.09 6.60 0.94
C THR A 163 12.30 5.09 1.03
N VAL A 164 12.46 4.56 2.23
CA VAL A 164 12.56 3.13 2.51
C VAL A 164 11.17 2.59 2.80
N VAL A 165 10.63 1.74 1.93
CA VAL A 165 9.36 1.05 2.16
C VAL A 165 9.65 -0.36 2.65
N ILE A 166 9.24 -0.69 3.88
CA ILE A 166 9.30 -2.07 4.39
C ILE A 166 7.90 -2.66 4.28
N GLU A 167 7.79 -3.74 3.51
CA GLU A 167 6.58 -4.53 3.40
C GLU A 167 6.46 -5.43 4.63
N GLY A 168 5.35 -5.32 5.34
CA GLY A 168 5.03 -6.19 6.45
C GLY A 168 4.69 -7.60 5.99
N THR A 169 4.66 -8.54 6.93
CA THR A 169 4.27 -9.94 6.64
C THR A 169 2.76 -10.08 6.40
N SER A 170 1.93 -9.21 6.99
CA SER A 170 0.49 -9.16 6.73
C SER A 170 0.21 -8.86 5.25
N LYS A 171 -0.81 -9.53 4.71
CA LYS A 171 -1.33 -9.30 3.36
C LYS A 171 -2.51 -8.33 3.34
N ASP A 172 -2.98 -7.92 4.52
CA ASP A 172 -4.09 -6.99 4.66
C ASP A 172 -3.62 -5.59 4.24
N PRO A 173 -4.47 -4.81 3.54
CA PRO A 173 -4.19 -3.41 3.22
C PRO A 173 -3.73 -2.61 4.45
N GLN A 174 -2.72 -1.77 4.29
CA GLN A 174 -2.17 -0.94 5.38
C GLN A 174 -2.20 0.54 5.00
N CYS A 175 -2.57 1.39 5.95
CA CYS A 175 -2.60 2.84 5.78
C CYS A 175 -1.31 3.44 6.35
N ILE A 176 -0.29 3.48 5.50
CA ILE A 176 1.11 3.82 5.87
C ILE A 176 1.65 5.06 5.15
N ARG A 177 0.91 5.61 4.19
CA ARG A 177 1.33 6.79 3.44
C ARG A 177 0.82 8.04 4.14
N MET A 178 1.74 8.93 4.49
CA MET A 178 1.40 10.23 5.05
C MET A 178 0.51 11.01 4.08
N ASN A 179 -0.61 11.52 4.58
CA ASN A 179 -1.66 12.21 3.82
C ASN A 179 -2.14 11.41 2.58
N GLY A 180 -1.95 10.09 2.62
CA GLY A 180 -2.38 9.19 1.57
C GLY A 180 -3.68 8.49 1.94
N THR A 181 -4.42 8.09 0.91
CA THR A 181 -5.64 7.31 1.06
C THR A 181 -5.44 5.91 0.49
N THR A 182 -5.87 4.91 1.26
CA THR A 182 -5.99 3.53 0.81
C THR A 182 -7.47 3.21 0.68
N ASP A 183 -7.92 2.94 -0.54
CA ASP A 183 -9.29 2.53 -0.81
C ASP A 183 -9.48 1.05 -0.46
N LEU A 184 -10.57 0.77 0.24
CA LEU A 184 -11.03 -0.52 0.73
C LEU A 184 -12.46 -0.71 0.26
N GLN A 185 -12.87 -1.96 0.07
CA GLN A 185 -14.23 -2.28 -0.35
C GLN A 185 -14.80 -3.37 0.55
N VAL A 186 -16.03 -3.19 1.01
CA VAL A 186 -16.81 -4.24 1.64
C VAL A 186 -17.73 -4.83 0.57
N GLU A 187 -17.45 -6.08 0.19
CA GLU A 187 -18.19 -6.77 -0.87
C GLU A 187 -19.45 -7.44 -0.30
N GLY A 188 -20.61 -6.85 -0.55
CA GLY A 188 -21.90 -7.49 -0.25
C GLY A 188 -22.31 -7.48 1.23
N ALA A 189 -23.57 -7.85 1.48
CA ALA A 189 -24.08 -8.01 2.84
C ALA A 189 -23.40 -9.21 3.54
N GLY A 190 -22.98 -9.04 4.79
CA GLY A 190 -22.13 -10.00 5.50
C GLY A 190 -20.66 -9.90 5.13
N GLY A 191 -20.29 -8.96 4.26
CA GLY A 191 -18.91 -8.67 3.90
C GLY A 191 -18.13 -8.09 5.08
N SER A 192 -16.81 -8.21 4.99
CA SER A 192 -15.90 -7.53 5.90
C SER A 192 -14.61 -7.16 5.18
N VAL A 193 -13.96 -6.12 5.67
CA VAL A 193 -12.62 -5.74 5.22
C VAL A 193 -11.71 -5.57 6.42
N THR A 194 -10.49 -6.11 6.32
CA THR A 194 -9.45 -5.94 7.33
C THR A 194 -8.39 -5.00 6.82
N PHE A 195 -7.97 -4.06 7.65
CA PHE A 195 -6.92 -3.12 7.34
C PHE A 195 -6.03 -2.88 8.56
N GLY A 196 -4.82 -2.37 8.35
CA GLY A 196 -3.91 -2.07 9.44
C GLY A 196 -3.41 -0.63 9.47
N CYS A 197 -3.29 -0.12 10.70
CA CYS A 197 -2.53 1.09 10.97
C CYS A 197 -1.07 0.71 11.15
N GLY A 198 -0.23 0.98 10.14
CA GLY A 198 1.17 0.54 10.17
C GLY A 198 2.04 1.33 11.15
N TYR A 199 3.34 1.02 11.18
CA TYR A 199 4.25 1.49 12.23
C TYR A 199 4.34 3.01 12.37
N ASN A 200 4.25 3.74 11.25
CA ASN A 200 4.33 5.19 11.24
C ASN A 200 3.10 5.88 11.82
N PHE A 201 1.96 5.19 11.79
CA PHE A 201 0.65 5.74 12.12
C PHE A 201 -0.10 4.76 13.04
N PRO A 202 0.46 4.40 14.21
CA PRO A 202 0.02 3.22 14.95
C PRO A 202 -1.37 3.35 15.61
N ARG A 203 -1.94 4.56 15.64
CA ARG A 203 -3.18 4.87 16.38
C ARG A 203 -4.35 5.06 15.42
N LEU A 204 -5.40 4.27 15.57
CA LEU A 204 -6.65 4.48 14.83
C LEU A 204 -7.42 5.68 15.40
N ASP A 205 -8.01 6.49 14.53
CA ASP A 205 -8.96 7.56 14.84
C ASP A 205 -10.15 7.51 13.86
N PRO A 206 -11.41 7.42 14.34
CA PRO A 206 -11.78 7.28 15.76
C PRO A 206 -11.26 5.96 16.36
N GLY A 207 -10.69 6.06 17.55
CA GLY A 207 -10.11 4.91 18.24
C GLY A 207 -11.19 4.05 18.92
N LEU A 208 -10.94 2.75 19.06
CA LEU A 208 -11.80 1.88 19.85
C LEU A 208 -11.73 2.23 21.35
N PRO A 209 -12.83 2.11 22.11
CA PRO A 209 -14.11 1.50 21.74
C PRO A 209 -15.14 2.48 21.13
N SER A 210 -14.72 3.60 20.54
CA SER A 210 -15.68 4.50 19.87
C SER A 210 -16.44 3.78 18.76
N THR A 211 -17.71 4.16 18.60
CA THR A 211 -18.57 3.71 17.50
C THR A 211 -18.70 4.78 16.42
N ASP A 212 -17.88 5.82 16.49
CA ASP A 212 -17.83 6.88 15.49
C ASP A 212 -16.97 6.47 14.30
N VAL A 213 -17.28 7.06 13.16
CA VAL A 213 -16.53 6.93 11.90
C VAL A 213 -16.54 8.29 11.19
N TYR A 214 -15.50 8.59 10.41
CA TYR A 214 -15.52 9.77 9.56
C TYR A 214 -16.33 9.50 8.29
N VAL A 215 -17.00 10.53 7.78
CA VAL A 215 -17.82 10.44 6.56
C VAL A 215 -17.08 11.04 5.37
N GLY A 216 -17.11 10.33 4.24
CA GLY A 216 -16.49 10.78 2.99
C GLY A 216 -14.99 10.55 2.94
N ARG A 217 -14.38 10.90 1.80
CA ARG A 217 -12.96 10.67 1.51
C ARG A 217 -12.02 11.62 2.25
N GLU A 218 -12.50 12.84 2.56
CA GLU A 218 -11.71 13.86 3.26
C GLU A 218 -11.61 13.60 4.76
N CYS A 219 -12.53 12.80 5.30
CA CYS A 219 -12.52 12.35 6.69
C CYS A 219 -12.66 13.52 7.71
N ASP A 220 -13.48 14.53 7.39
CA ASP A 220 -13.58 15.77 8.19
C ASP A 220 -14.68 15.75 9.26
N SER A 221 -15.76 14.99 9.02
CA SER A 221 -16.93 14.95 9.91
C SER A 221 -17.15 13.57 10.51
N LYS A 222 -17.27 13.49 11.84
CA LYS A 222 -17.59 12.24 12.55
C LYS A 222 -19.10 12.02 12.64
N GLN A 223 -19.54 10.78 12.44
CA GLN A 223 -20.90 10.31 12.69
C GLN A 223 -20.86 8.91 13.31
N LYS A 224 -21.98 8.47 13.89
CA LYS A 224 -22.08 7.09 14.40
C LYS A 224 -22.10 6.09 13.26
N LEU A 225 -21.26 5.06 13.34
CA LEU A 225 -21.19 3.98 12.36
C LEU A 225 -22.57 3.35 12.12
N SER A 226 -23.33 3.08 13.18
CA SER A 226 -24.67 2.49 13.10
C SER A 226 -25.72 3.36 12.40
N THR A 227 -25.48 4.67 12.25
CA THR A 227 -26.37 5.57 11.51
C THR A 227 -26.13 5.47 10.01
N LEU A 228 -24.89 5.21 9.59
CA LEU A 228 -24.51 5.11 8.18
C LEU A 228 -24.66 3.68 7.65
N ALA A 229 -24.21 2.70 8.44
CA ALA A 229 -24.26 1.28 8.13
C ALA A 229 -24.86 0.52 9.33
N PRO A 230 -26.19 0.30 9.35
CA PRO A 230 -26.85 -0.39 10.47
C PRO A 230 -26.26 -1.77 10.74
N GLY A 231 -25.93 -2.04 12.00
CA GLY A 231 -25.33 -3.31 12.42
C GLY A 231 -23.85 -3.48 12.06
N ALA A 232 -23.23 -2.52 11.36
CA ALA A 232 -21.80 -2.56 11.11
C ALA A 232 -21.00 -2.39 12.40
N GLU A 233 -19.90 -3.12 12.49
CA GLU A 233 -19.03 -3.13 13.67
C GLU A 233 -17.57 -3.06 13.24
N LEU A 234 -16.78 -2.29 13.99
CA LEU A 234 -15.34 -2.26 13.87
C LEU A 234 -14.73 -3.01 15.06
N THR A 235 -13.95 -4.04 14.78
CA THR A 235 -13.25 -4.82 15.78
C THR A 235 -11.74 -4.69 15.60
N ASN A 236 -10.99 -4.90 16.67
CA ASN A 236 -9.53 -4.99 16.62
C ASN A 236 -9.12 -6.42 16.97
N LYS A 237 -8.15 -6.95 16.24
CA LYS A 237 -7.51 -8.20 16.62
C LYS A 237 -6.55 -7.94 17.78
N GLU A 238 -6.83 -8.55 18.94
CA GLU A 238 -6.08 -8.33 20.18
C GLU A 238 -4.56 -8.34 19.97
N GLY A 239 -3.90 -7.32 20.53
CA GLY A 239 -2.44 -7.18 20.46
C GLY A 239 -1.90 -6.84 19.06
N SER A 240 -2.77 -6.49 18.10
CA SER A 240 -2.36 -6.11 16.75
C SER A 240 -2.92 -4.75 16.34
N GLN A 241 -2.33 -4.16 15.31
CA GLN A 241 -2.83 -2.93 14.69
C GLN A 241 -3.76 -3.22 13.50
N LEU A 242 -4.36 -4.42 13.46
CA LEU A 242 -5.34 -4.80 12.44
C LEU A 242 -6.76 -4.57 12.96
N TYR A 243 -7.56 -3.93 12.12
CA TYR A 243 -8.96 -3.62 12.37
C TYR A 243 -9.81 -4.27 11.28
N THR A 244 -10.90 -4.88 11.69
CA THR A 244 -11.85 -5.52 10.78
C THR A 244 -13.17 -4.79 10.89
N LEU A 245 -13.57 -4.16 9.78
CA LEU A 245 -14.89 -3.59 9.60
C LEU A 245 -15.79 -4.67 9.00
N ALA A 246 -16.81 -5.08 9.74
CA ALA A 246 -17.81 -6.03 9.29
C ALA A 246 -19.14 -5.31 9.07
N ALA A 247 -19.80 -5.57 7.95
CA ALA A 247 -21.11 -5.02 7.62
C ALA A 247 -22.11 -6.16 7.37
N PRO A 248 -22.90 -6.58 8.38
CA PRO A 248 -23.85 -7.68 8.22
C PRO A 248 -24.97 -7.33 7.24
N THR A 249 -25.31 -6.04 7.13
CA THR A 249 -26.31 -5.51 6.20
C THR A 249 -25.76 -4.28 5.51
N LEU A 250 -25.92 -4.22 4.19
CA LEU A 250 -25.55 -3.05 3.40
C LEU A 250 -26.54 -1.89 3.63
N PRO A 251 -26.08 -0.63 3.61
CA PRO A 251 -26.92 0.54 3.63
C PRO A 251 -27.76 0.64 2.36
N GLN A 252 -28.86 1.42 2.44
CA GLN A 252 -29.76 1.63 1.31
C GLN A 252 -29.13 2.42 0.15
N SER A 253 -28.08 3.18 0.43
CA SER A 253 -27.32 3.96 -0.54
C SER A 253 -25.84 3.78 -0.27
N GLU A 254 -25.01 3.89 -1.31
CA GLU A 254 -23.55 3.78 -1.20
C GLU A 254 -23.03 4.72 -0.11
N GLN A 255 -22.25 4.19 0.83
CA GLN A 255 -21.62 4.95 1.90
C GLN A 255 -20.10 4.89 1.75
N THR A 256 -19.46 6.04 2.01
CA THR A 256 -18.00 6.14 2.12
C THR A 256 -17.64 6.39 3.57
N LEU A 257 -17.06 5.39 4.20
CA LEU A 257 -16.61 5.42 5.58
C LEU A 257 -15.10 5.64 5.61
N CYS A 258 -14.63 6.53 6.47
CA CYS A 258 -13.21 6.79 6.62
C CYS A 258 -12.71 6.56 8.05
N TYR A 259 -11.55 5.93 8.14
CA TYR A 259 -10.74 5.84 9.34
C TYR A 259 -9.36 6.45 9.08
N GLN A 260 -8.83 7.16 10.07
CA GLN A 260 -7.49 7.73 10.02
C GLN A 260 -6.54 6.93 10.91
N CYS A 261 -5.40 6.54 10.38
CA CYS A 261 -4.27 6.09 11.16
C CYS A 261 -3.40 7.32 11.46
N ARG A 262 -3.19 7.63 12.75
CA ARG A 262 -2.45 8.81 13.23
C ARG A 262 -1.11 8.43 13.82
N GLY A 263 -0.12 9.28 13.54
CA GLY A 263 1.20 9.22 14.15
C GLY A 263 1.19 9.81 15.56
N GLU A 264 2.36 10.02 16.14
CA GLU A 264 2.48 10.70 17.46
C GLU A 264 2.00 12.17 17.40
N SER A 265 2.21 12.83 16.26
CA SER A 265 1.69 14.16 15.99
C SER A 265 0.34 14.08 15.26
N ASN A 266 -0.65 14.87 15.71
CA ASN A 266 -1.99 14.93 15.10
C ASN A 266 -2.01 15.57 13.71
N ALA A 267 -0.90 16.17 13.27
CA ALA A 267 -0.77 16.81 11.96
C ALA A 267 -0.57 15.82 10.81
N ARG A 268 -0.41 14.53 11.10
CA ARG A 268 -0.14 13.51 10.09
C ARG A 268 -1.04 12.31 10.27
N PHE A 269 -1.72 11.96 9.20
CA PHE A 269 -2.59 10.81 9.15
C PHE A 269 -2.46 10.08 7.81
N ALA A 270 -2.81 8.80 7.82
CA ALA A 270 -3.06 8.01 6.64
C ALA A 270 -4.52 7.55 6.68
N SER A 271 -5.27 7.74 5.60
CA SER A 271 -6.70 7.43 5.58
C SER A 271 -6.93 6.05 4.97
N CYS A 272 -7.76 5.24 5.63
CA CYS A 272 -8.36 4.04 5.06
C CYS A 272 -9.81 4.38 4.74
N VAL A 273 -10.17 4.33 3.46
CA VAL A 273 -11.53 4.65 3.01
C VAL A 273 -12.20 3.36 2.59
N ALA A 274 -13.21 2.94 3.33
CA ALA A 274 -14.05 1.82 2.96
C ALA A 274 -15.29 2.33 2.21
N ALA A 275 -15.43 1.92 0.95
CA ALA A 275 -16.66 2.06 0.20
C ALA A 275 -17.51 0.79 0.40
N GLU A 276 -18.79 0.98 0.64
CA GLU A 276 -19.76 -0.09 0.76
C GLU A 276 -20.59 -0.15 -0.52
N ASP A 277 -20.44 -1.23 -1.28
CA ASP A 277 -21.09 -1.38 -2.58
C ASP A 277 -22.60 -1.51 -2.41
N GLN A 278 -23.38 -1.04 -3.40
CA GLN A 278 -24.83 -1.11 -3.33
C GLN A 278 -25.30 -2.57 -3.30
N PRO A 279 -26.43 -2.88 -2.62
CA PRO A 279 -27.03 -4.19 -2.71
C PRO A 279 -27.36 -4.48 -4.18
N ALA A 280 -26.74 -5.53 -4.74
CA ALA A 280 -26.97 -6.03 -6.10
C ALA A 280 -28.46 -6.27 -6.44
N ALA A 281 -29.34 -6.28 -5.43
CA ALA A 281 -30.79 -6.36 -5.56
C ALA A 281 -31.42 -5.22 -6.38
N ALA A 282 -30.77 -4.07 -6.57
CA ALA A 282 -31.31 -3.01 -7.43
C ALA A 282 -31.18 -3.31 -8.93
N ILE A 283 -30.27 -4.20 -9.34
CA ILE A 283 -30.08 -4.57 -10.75
C ILE A 283 -31.13 -5.60 -11.20
N GLY A 284 -31.74 -6.34 -10.27
CA GLY A 284 -32.76 -7.36 -10.57
C GLY A 284 -34.20 -6.86 -10.75
N LEU A 285 -34.49 -5.58 -10.49
CA LEU A 285 -35.85 -5.03 -10.56
C LEU A 285 -36.13 -4.09 -11.75
N LEU A 286 -35.11 -3.78 -12.57
CA LEU A 286 -35.30 -2.99 -13.80
C LEU A 286 -35.51 -3.84 -15.06
N GLU A 287 -35.14 -5.12 -15.07
CA GLU A 287 -35.46 -6.02 -16.19
C GLU A 287 -36.92 -6.51 -16.19
N SER A 288 -37.63 -6.42 -15.07
CA SER A 288 -39.07 -6.76 -15.00
C SER A 288 -40.01 -5.58 -15.32
N MET A 289 -39.48 -4.35 -15.42
CA MET A 289 -40.28 -3.16 -15.80
C MET A 289 -40.05 -2.69 -17.25
N LEU A 290 -39.13 -3.29 -18.01
CA LEU A 290 -38.84 -2.91 -19.40
C LEU A 290 -39.58 -3.71 -20.48
N VAL A 291 -40.54 -4.58 -20.14
CA VAL A 291 -41.35 -5.30 -21.16
C VAL A 291 -42.67 -4.57 -21.51
N ASN A 292 -43.07 -3.51 -20.80
CA ASN A 292 -44.31 -2.79 -21.12
C ASN A 292 -44.14 -1.27 -21.06
N ARG A 293 -43.50 -0.67 -22.07
CA ARG A 293 -43.73 0.73 -22.46
C ARG A 293 -43.24 0.96 -23.90
N MET A 294 -44.08 0.55 -24.83
CA MET A 294 -44.08 1.03 -26.20
C MET A 294 -44.49 2.51 -26.16
N TRP A 295 -43.55 3.43 -26.31
CA TRP A 295 -43.84 4.84 -26.62
C TRP A 295 -43.12 5.23 -27.91
N THR A 296 -43.94 5.70 -28.84
CA THR A 296 -43.60 6.22 -30.16
C THR A 296 -42.67 7.42 -30.05
N VAL A 297 -41.49 7.34 -30.68
CA VAL A 297 -40.59 8.47 -30.90
C VAL A 297 -41.05 9.21 -32.15
N GLY A 298 -41.56 10.44 -31.98
CA GLY A 298 -41.75 11.40 -33.06
C GLY A 298 -40.44 12.19 -33.32
N PRO A 299 -40.21 12.68 -34.55
CA PRO A 299 -38.94 13.30 -34.93
C PRO A 299 -38.74 14.66 -34.24
N GLN A 300 -37.61 14.82 -33.57
CA GLN A 300 -37.16 16.11 -33.02
C GLN A 300 -36.53 16.97 -34.12
N LYS A 301 -36.97 18.23 -34.15
CA LYS A 301 -36.49 19.33 -34.99
C LYS A 301 -35.19 19.88 -34.39
N LEU A 302 -34.12 19.91 -35.19
CA LEU A 302 -32.82 20.49 -34.83
C LEU A 302 -32.91 22.03 -34.86
N GLU A 303 -32.59 22.66 -33.72
CA GLU A 303 -32.29 24.11 -33.65
C GLU A 303 -30.76 24.33 -33.63
N PRO A 304 -30.24 25.39 -34.28
CA PRO A 304 -28.81 25.65 -34.38
C PRO A 304 -28.23 26.37 -33.15
N ALA A 305 -26.99 26.05 -32.85
CA ALA A 305 -26.19 26.60 -31.76
C ALA A 305 -25.87 28.10 -31.96
N PHE A 306 -26.11 28.89 -30.91
CA PHE A 306 -25.66 30.27 -30.77
C PHE A 306 -24.20 30.30 -30.28
N LEU A 307 -23.32 30.91 -31.07
CA LEU A 307 -21.96 31.29 -30.69
C LEU A 307 -22.00 32.57 -29.85
N SER A 308 -21.30 32.57 -28.70
CA SER A 308 -21.03 33.79 -27.93
C SER A 308 -19.61 34.31 -28.22
N PRO A 309 -19.40 35.65 -28.26
CA PRO A 309 -18.13 36.25 -28.63
C PRO A 309 -17.11 36.33 -27.48
N VAL A 310 -15.85 36.26 -27.88
CA VAL A 310 -14.63 36.47 -27.09
C VAL A 310 -14.52 37.95 -26.69
N GLN A 311 -14.42 38.24 -25.38
CA GLN A 311 -13.93 39.53 -24.89
C GLN A 311 -12.41 39.47 -24.74
N THR A 312 -11.74 40.43 -25.38
CA THR A 312 -10.31 40.72 -25.22
C THR A 312 -10.20 41.94 -24.33
N ASP A 313 -9.69 41.77 -23.11
CA ASP A 313 -9.31 42.89 -22.27
C ASP A 313 -7.82 43.17 -22.44
N THR A 314 -7.53 44.44 -22.72
CA THR A 314 -6.21 45.03 -22.88
C THR A 314 -5.96 45.89 -21.65
N PHE A 315 -4.90 45.62 -20.88
CA PHE A 315 -4.17 46.61 -20.07
C PHE A 315 -2.75 46.11 -19.82
#